data_AF-A0A914ECG4-F1
#
_entry.id   AF-A0A914ECG4-F1
#
_cell.length_a   1.000
_cell.length_b   1.000
_cell.length_c   1.000
_cell.angle_alpha   90.00
_cell.angle_beta   90.00
_cell.angle_gamma   90.00
#
_symmetry.space_group_name_H-M   'P 1'
#
loop_
_entity.id
_entity.type
_entity.pdbx_description
1 polymer ?
#
loop_
_entity_poly.entity_id
_entity_poly.type
_entity_poly.pdbx_seq_one_letter_code
_entity_poly.pdbx_strand_id
1 'polypeptide(L)'
;MAPEYKLNYFDLRGYGEAARLIFHYAGVPFEDRRFSHEEWPSIKPGLSGKDDWEAAQVDALSDAYKDFANTTRPYFMVLFGREQGDKEALYKDFAKAFDEMAKHIEKYLKDAGNGFLFAGGLTWADFIASEFHDTMNGLHPELFKDHPELLKHSEKVHSLPQLQDYLKSRPKTQN
;
A
#
# COMPACT_ATOMS: atom_id res chain seq x y z
N MET A 1 0.39 9.67 26.93
CA MET A 1 0.43 11.04 26.38
C MET A 1 -0.30 11.01 25.06
N ALA A 2 -1.06 12.05 24.72
CA ALA A 2 -1.66 12.14 23.38
C ALA A 2 -0.54 12.12 22.32
N PRO A 3 -0.77 11.54 21.14
CA PRO A 3 0.22 11.59 20.06
C PRO A 3 0.53 13.05 19.73
N GLU A 4 1.82 13.34 19.52
CA GLU A 4 2.27 14.64 19.05
C GLU A 4 1.99 14.72 17.54
N TYR A 5 1.07 15.60 17.14
CA TYR A 5 0.73 15.80 15.73
C TYR A 5 1.65 16.83 15.09
N LYS A 6 2.16 16.54 13.90
CA LYS A 6 2.92 17.48 13.06
C LYS A 6 2.29 17.58 11.69
N LEU A 7 1.85 18.77 11.31
CA LEU A 7 1.41 19.08 9.95
C LEU A 7 2.61 19.56 9.14
N ASN A 8 3.03 18.76 8.16
CA ASN A 8 4.09 19.12 7.21
C ASN A 8 3.42 19.66 5.93
N TYR A 9 3.61 20.95 5.64
CA TYR A 9 3.10 21.55 4.39
C TYR A 9 3.99 22.69 3.89
N PHE A 10 3.80 23.12 2.64
CA PHE A 10 4.47 24.32 2.14
C PHE A 10 4.08 25.57 2.94
N ASP A 11 4.92 26.60 2.93
CA ASP A 11 4.61 27.91 3.52
C ASP A 11 3.57 28.70 2.70
N LEU A 12 2.38 28.11 2.58
CA LEU A 12 1.18 28.64 1.95
C LEU A 12 -0.05 27.91 2.51
N ARG A 13 -1.25 28.41 2.16
CA ARG A 13 -2.53 27.82 2.59
C ARG A 13 -2.77 26.46 1.92
N GLY A 14 -3.10 26.48 0.63
CA GLY A 14 -3.27 25.27 -0.19
C GLY A 14 -4.17 24.21 0.45
N TYR A 15 -3.85 22.94 0.22
CA TYR A 15 -4.51 21.79 0.85
C TYR A 15 -4.22 21.67 2.36
N GLY A 16 -3.15 22.31 2.86
CA GLY A 16 -2.82 22.30 4.29
C GLY A 16 -3.79 23.12 5.15
N GLU A 17 -4.45 24.13 4.57
CA GLU A 17 -5.27 25.06 5.35
C GLU A 17 -6.50 24.41 6.00
N ALA A 18 -7.16 23.49 5.30
CA ALA A 18 -8.29 22.78 5.87
C ALA A 18 -7.89 22.00 7.13
N ALA A 19 -6.72 21.35 7.13
CA ALA A 19 -6.21 20.65 8.30
C ALA A 19 -5.93 21.60 9.48
N ARG A 20 -5.32 22.77 9.21
CA ARG A 20 -5.06 23.80 10.24
C ARG A 20 -6.35 24.28 10.91
N LEU A 21 -7.37 24.60 10.10
CA LEU A 21 -8.68 25.03 10.61
C LEU A 21 -9.33 23.95 11.49
N ILE A 22 -9.26 22.68 11.08
CA ILE A 22 -9.81 21.55 11.85
C ILE A 22 -9.08 21.38 13.19
N PHE A 23 -7.74 21.45 13.21
CA PHE A 23 -6.99 21.36 14.47
C PHE A 23 -7.38 22.46 15.46
N HIS A 24 -7.48 23.71 14.98
CA HIS A 24 -7.91 24.84 15.81
C HIS A 24 -9.36 24.70 16.28
N TYR A 25 -10.28 24.31 15.39
CA TYR A 25 -11.68 24.08 15.73
C TYR A 25 -11.83 22.99 16.81
N ALA A 26 -11.08 21.90 16.70
CA ALA A 26 -11.12 20.78 17.65
C ALA A 26 -10.33 21.03 18.94
N GLY A 27 -9.57 22.12 19.05
CA GLY A 27 -8.70 22.40 20.19
C GLY A 27 -7.55 21.40 20.35
N VAL A 28 -7.14 20.72 19.27
CA VAL A 28 -6.08 19.71 19.29
C VAL A 28 -4.73 20.39 18.99
N PRO A 29 -3.75 20.35 19.91
CA PRO A 29 -2.43 20.93 19.66
C PRO A 29 -1.68 20.16 18.58
N PHE A 30 -0.95 20.89 17.73
CA PHE A 30 -0.12 20.34 16.67
C PHE A 30 1.05 21.29 16.35
N GLU A 31 2.13 20.75 15.79
CA GLU A 31 3.22 21.52 15.19
C GLU A 31 2.91 21.82 13.72
N ASP A 32 2.77 23.10 13.33
CA ASP A 32 2.66 23.53 11.93
C ASP A 32 4.06 23.69 11.33
N ARG A 33 4.62 22.60 10.80
CA ARG A 33 5.94 22.60 10.17
C ARG A 33 5.81 23.01 8.70
N ARG A 34 6.26 24.23 8.42
CA ARG A 34 6.25 24.83 7.08
C ARG A 34 7.64 24.77 6.44
N PHE A 35 7.69 24.49 5.14
CA PHE A 35 8.93 24.39 4.39
C PHE A 35 8.79 24.91 2.96
N SER A 36 9.93 25.18 2.33
CA SER A 36 10.03 25.65 0.95
C SER A 36 10.00 24.49 -0.08
N HIS A 37 9.90 24.82 -1.36
CA HIS A 37 9.99 23.81 -2.42
C HIS A 37 11.39 23.20 -2.53
N GLU A 38 12.42 23.95 -2.17
CA GLU A 38 13.81 23.51 -2.13
C GLU A 38 14.08 22.52 -0.99
N GLU A 39 13.37 22.67 0.14
CA GLU A 39 13.47 21.76 1.29
C GLU A 39 12.71 20.43 1.05
N TRP A 40 11.66 20.44 0.23
CA TRP A 40 10.77 19.30 0.01
C TRP A 40 11.49 17.98 -0.32
N PRO A 41 12.47 17.92 -1.25
CA PRO A 41 13.18 16.69 -1.56
C PRO A 41 13.89 16.06 -0.35
N SER A 42 14.34 16.88 0.62
CA SER A 42 15.02 16.39 1.83
C SER A 42 14.06 15.88 2.90
N ILE A 43 12.78 16.28 2.84
CA ILE A 43 11.74 15.93 3.81
C ILE A 43 10.93 14.73 3.31
N LYS A 44 10.78 14.59 1.99
CA LYS A 44 10.06 13.48 1.38
C LYS A 44 10.83 12.16 1.59
N PRO A 45 10.18 11.09 2.08
CA PRO A 45 10.80 9.77 2.10
C PRO A 45 11.21 9.33 0.69
N GLY A 46 12.41 8.76 0.54
CA GLY A 46 12.93 8.22 -0.72
C GLY A 46 12.27 6.91 -1.13
N LEU A 47 10.96 6.92 -1.32
CA LEU A 47 10.12 5.76 -1.62
C LEU A 47 9.52 5.79 -3.03
N SER A 48 9.82 6.80 -3.83
CA SER A 48 9.23 7.00 -5.16
C SER A 48 10.04 6.36 -6.30
N GLY A 49 10.99 5.46 -6.02
CA GLY A 49 11.93 4.95 -7.01
C GLY A 49 13.20 5.80 -7.12
N LYS A 50 14.25 5.23 -7.72
CA LYS A 50 15.59 5.85 -7.79
C LYS A 50 15.72 6.97 -8.83
N ASP A 51 14.86 6.98 -9.85
CA ASP A 51 14.83 7.92 -10.97
C ASP A 51 13.40 8.09 -11.49
N ASP A 52 13.20 9.04 -12.41
CA ASP A 52 11.87 9.37 -12.96
C ASP A 52 11.22 8.18 -13.68
N TRP A 53 12.02 7.28 -14.26
CA TRP A 53 11.49 6.11 -14.94
C TRP A 53 11.01 5.06 -13.95
N GLU A 54 11.82 4.72 -12.95
CA GLU A 54 11.41 3.80 -11.90
C GLU A 54 10.21 4.37 -11.13
N ALA A 55 10.15 5.68 -10.92
CA ALA A 55 8.97 6.35 -10.36
C ALA A 55 7.69 6.12 -11.18
N ALA A 56 7.76 6.29 -12.51
CA ALA A 56 6.63 6.02 -13.38
C ALA A 56 6.22 4.54 -13.36
N GLN A 57 7.18 3.61 -13.20
CA GLN A 57 6.87 2.19 -13.07
C GLN A 57 6.21 1.86 -11.72
N VAL A 58 6.63 2.52 -10.64
CA VAL A 58 6.01 2.42 -9.31
C VAL A 58 4.55 2.89 -9.38
N ASP A 59 4.28 4.04 -10.02
CA ASP A 59 2.93 4.55 -10.25
C ASP A 59 2.08 3.56 -11.06
N ALA A 60 2.62 3.07 -12.19
CA ALA A 60 1.91 2.13 -13.06
C ALA A 60 1.56 0.81 -12.35
N LEU A 61 2.46 0.28 -11.51
CA LEU A 61 2.18 -0.93 -10.73
C LEU A 61 1.09 -0.68 -9.69
N SER A 62 1.08 0.48 -9.03
CA SER A 62 0.00 0.82 -8.11
C SER A 62 -1.35 0.98 -8.82
N ASP A 63 -1.37 1.55 -10.02
CA ASP A 63 -2.60 1.66 -10.79
C ASP A 63 -3.11 0.28 -11.22
N ALA A 64 -2.20 -0.66 -11.54
CA ALA A 64 -2.58 -2.06 -11.79
C ALA A 64 -3.27 -2.71 -10.58
N TYR A 65 -2.80 -2.45 -9.34
CA TYR A 65 -3.50 -2.90 -8.12
C TYR A 65 -4.89 -2.27 -7.97
N LYS A 66 -5.05 -0.98 -8.30
CA LYS A 66 -6.36 -0.30 -8.26
C LYS A 66 -7.31 -0.91 -9.29
N ASP A 67 -6.84 -1.16 -10.50
CA ASP A 67 -7.61 -1.79 -11.56
C ASP A 67 -8.02 -3.21 -11.18
N PHE A 68 -7.11 -3.99 -10.59
CA PHE A 68 -7.43 -5.29 -10.02
C PHE A 68 -8.53 -5.18 -8.95
N ALA A 69 -8.40 -4.26 -8.00
CA ALA A 69 -9.40 -4.08 -6.94
C ALA A 69 -10.78 -3.67 -7.51
N ASN A 70 -10.79 -2.83 -8.54
CA ASN A 70 -12.03 -2.39 -9.20
C ASN A 70 -12.70 -3.53 -9.97
N THR A 71 -11.93 -4.30 -10.73
CA THR A 71 -12.43 -5.40 -11.56
C THR A 71 -12.93 -6.57 -10.71
N THR A 72 -12.30 -6.82 -9.57
CA THR A 72 -12.67 -7.92 -8.64
C THR A 72 -13.61 -7.49 -7.52
N ARG A 73 -13.99 -6.20 -7.45
CA ARG A 73 -14.93 -5.65 -6.46
C ARG A 73 -16.21 -6.49 -6.30
N PRO A 74 -16.88 -6.99 -7.37
CA PRO A 74 -18.11 -7.76 -7.20
C PRO A 74 -17.91 -9.03 -6.35
N TYR A 75 -16.76 -9.69 -6.48
CA TYR A 75 -16.41 -10.86 -5.66
C TYR A 75 -16.39 -10.50 -4.17
N PHE A 76 -15.70 -9.41 -3.80
CA PHE A 76 -15.62 -8.97 -2.41
C PHE A 76 -16.97 -8.51 -1.84
N MET A 77 -17.81 -7.85 -2.65
CA MET A 77 -19.16 -7.44 -2.21
C MET A 77 -20.02 -8.66 -1.86
N VAL A 78 -19.94 -9.74 -2.64
CA VAL A 78 -20.64 -11.00 -2.35
C VAL A 78 -19.99 -11.75 -1.18
N LEU A 79 -18.65 -11.84 -1.15
CA LEU A 79 -17.90 -12.51 -0.07
C LEU A 79 -18.24 -11.94 1.31
N PHE A 80 -18.36 -10.62 1.42
CA PHE A 80 -18.69 -9.91 2.65
C PHE A 80 -20.20 -9.73 2.88
N GLY A 81 -21.06 -10.38 2.08
CA GLY A 81 -22.52 -10.33 2.24
C GLY A 81 -23.13 -8.94 2.03
N ARG A 82 -22.46 -8.06 1.29
CA ARG A 82 -22.95 -6.71 0.94
C ARG A 82 -23.87 -6.73 -0.27
N GLU A 83 -23.67 -7.70 -1.17
CA GLU A 83 -24.47 -7.91 -2.37
C GLU A 83 -24.80 -9.40 -2.53
N GLN A 84 -25.86 -9.71 -3.27
CA GLN A 84 -26.20 -11.08 -3.66
C GLN A 84 -25.53 -11.40 -5.00
N GLY A 85 -25.07 -12.64 -5.18
CA GLY A 85 -24.49 -13.09 -6.45
C GLY A 85 -23.96 -14.52 -6.36
N ASP A 86 -23.55 -15.05 -7.51
CA ASP A 86 -22.90 -16.36 -7.59
C ASP A 86 -21.45 -16.24 -7.13
N LYS A 87 -21.22 -16.52 -5.84
CA LYS A 87 -19.91 -16.46 -5.21
C LYS A 87 -18.89 -17.39 -5.89
N GLU A 88 -19.31 -18.56 -6.36
CA GLU A 88 -18.40 -19.53 -6.97
C GLU A 88 -17.94 -19.08 -8.36
N ALA A 89 -18.85 -18.54 -9.17
CA ALA A 89 -18.49 -17.97 -10.46
C ALA A 89 -17.55 -16.77 -10.30
N LEU A 90 -17.90 -15.83 -9.41
CA LEU A 90 -17.08 -14.65 -9.13
C LEU A 90 -15.70 -15.01 -8.56
N TYR A 91 -15.61 -16.05 -7.73
CA TYR A 91 -14.33 -16.55 -7.23
C TYR A 91 -13.42 -17.08 -8.36
N LYS A 92 -13.97 -17.79 -9.34
CA LYS A 92 -13.18 -18.30 -10.48
C LYS A 92 -12.57 -17.16 -11.29
N ASP A 93 -13.34 -16.11 -11.56
CA ASP A 93 -12.87 -14.92 -12.27
C ASP A 93 -11.81 -14.18 -11.44
N PHE A 94 -12.05 -14.02 -10.13
CA PHE A 94 -11.08 -13.44 -9.20
C PHE A 94 -9.77 -14.22 -9.15
N ALA A 95 -9.82 -15.55 -8.96
CA ALA A 95 -8.64 -16.40 -8.85
C ALA A 95 -7.80 -16.37 -10.13
N LYS A 96 -8.45 -16.34 -11.30
CA LYS A 96 -7.78 -16.17 -12.58
C LYS A 96 -7.09 -14.81 -12.68
N ALA A 97 -7.80 -13.73 -12.36
CA ALA A 97 -7.23 -12.38 -12.38
C ALA A 97 -6.05 -12.26 -11.40
N PHE A 98 -6.15 -12.92 -10.23
CA PHE A 98 -5.10 -12.92 -9.22
C PHE A 98 -3.85 -13.63 -9.74
N ASP A 99 -3.99 -14.81 -10.33
CA ASP A 99 -2.87 -15.56 -10.93
C ASP A 99 -2.18 -14.76 -12.05
N GLU A 100 -2.94 -14.08 -12.91
CA GLU A 100 -2.39 -13.21 -13.95
C GLU A 100 -1.60 -12.03 -13.36
N MET A 101 -2.14 -11.36 -12.34
CA MET A 101 -1.47 -10.25 -11.65
C MET A 101 -0.23 -10.73 -10.88
N ALA A 102 -0.33 -11.88 -10.20
CA ALA A 102 0.75 -12.49 -9.43
C ALA A 102 1.97 -12.77 -10.30
N LYS A 103 1.77 -13.37 -11.48
CA LYS A 103 2.85 -13.61 -12.46
C LYS A 103 3.56 -12.33 -12.90
N HIS A 104 2.82 -11.24 -13.05
CA HIS A 104 3.40 -9.94 -13.40
C HIS A 104 4.22 -9.37 -12.24
N ILE A 105 3.73 -9.47 -11.01
CA ILE A 105 4.46 -9.03 -9.81
C ILE A 105 5.72 -9.86 -9.58
N GLU A 106 5.65 -11.18 -9.75
CA GLU A 106 6.82 -12.08 -9.65
C GLU A 106 7.90 -11.71 -10.67
N LYS A 107 7.50 -11.24 -11.86
CA LYS A 107 8.45 -10.71 -12.84
C LYS A 107 9.16 -9.46 -12.32
N TYR A 108 8.46 -8.51 -11.68
CA TYR A 108 9.10 -7.35 -11.03
C TYR A 108 10.10 -7.78 -9.95
N LEU A 109 9.68 -8.68 -9.06
CA LEU A 109 10.55 -9.20 -7.98
C LEU A 109 11.80 -9.87 -8.54
N LYS A 110 11.65 -10.67 -9.59
CA LYS A 110 12.75 -11.35 -10.27
C LYS A 110 13.68 -10.37 -10.96
N ASP A 111 13.14 -9.40 -11.70
CA ASP A 111 13.92 -8.43 -12.46
C ASP A 111 14.69 -7.49 -11.51
N ALA A 112 14.12 -7.13 -10.37
CA ALA A 112 14.80 -6.34 -9.33
C ALA A 112 15.88 -7.13 -8.58
N GLY A 113 15.65 -8.43 -8.31
CA GLY A 113 16.64 -9.35 -7.72
C GLY A 113 17.08 -9.04 -6.28
N ASN A 114 16.51 -8.00 -5.67
CA ASN A 114 16.86 -7.53 -4.33
C ASN A 114 15.76 -7.83 -3.30
N GLY A 115 14.67 -8.52 -3.70
CA GLY A 115 13.53 -8.86 -2.85
C GLY A 115 12.53 -7.72 -2.62
N PHE A 116 12.73 -6.55 -3.23
CA PHE A 116 11.71 -5.51 -3.40
C PHE A 116 11.23 -5.52 -4.86
N LEU A 117 10.16 -4.77 -5.14
CA LEU A 117 9.56 -4.74 -6.48
C LEU A 117 10.44 -4.03 -7.52
N PHE A 118 11.37 -3.16 -7.08
CA PHE A 118 12.18 -2.34 -7.97
C PHE A 118 13.66 -2.38 -7.61
N ALA A 119 14.52 -2.19 -8.61
CA ALA A 119 15.97 -2.28 -8.46
C ALA A 119 16.53 -1.20 -7.52
N GLY A 120 15.89 -0.02 -7.44
CA GLY A 120 16.24 1.04 -6.49
C GLY A 120 15.99 0.69 -5.02
N GLY A 121 15.33 -0.44 -4.73
CA GLY A 121 15.05 -0.91 -3.38
C GLY A 121 13.60 -0.68 -2.96
N LEU A 122 13.40 -0.37 -1.68
CA LEU A 122 12.08 -0.20 -1.08
C LEU A 122 11.35 1.03 -1.66
N THR A 123 10.14 0.82 -2.15
CA THR A 123 9.25 1.86 -2.67
C THR A 123 7.90 1.84 -1.97
N TRP A 124 7.05 2.84 -2.21
CA TRP A 124 5.71 2.86 -1.63
C TRP A 124 4.80 1.75 -2.22
N ALA A 125 5.09 1.25 -3.43
CA ALA A 125 4.38 0.12 -4.03
C ALA A 125 4.62 -1.19 -3.26
N ASP A 126 5.78 -1.35 -2.61
CA ASP A 126 6.06 -2.54 -1.79
C ASP A 126 5.10 -2.66 -0.60
N PHE A 127 4.73 -1.54 0.02
CA PHE A 127 3.74 -1.54 1.12
C PHE A 127 2.34 -1.88 0.61
N ILE A 128 1.94 -1.37 -0.56
CA ILE A 128 0.63 -1.71 -1.15
C ILE A 128 0.58 -3.19 -1.49
N ALA A 129 1.61 -3.70 -2.17
CA ALA A 129 1.70 -5.09 -2.55
C ALA A 129 1.69 -6.02 -1.34
N SER A 130 2.51 -5.74 -0.32
CA SER A 130 2.60 -6.58 0.88
C SER A 130 1.30 -6.63 1.68
N GLU A 131 0.63 -5.49 1.92
CA GLU A 131 -0.66 -5.49 2.62
C GLU A 131 -1.77 -6.15 1.80
N PHE A 132 -1.75 -5.98 0.48
CA PHE A 132 -2.68 -6.66 -0.42
C PHE A 132 -2.47 -8.19 -0.36
N HIS A 133 -1.24 -8.67 -0.49
CA HIS A 133 -0.92 -10.10 -0.43
C HIS A 133 -1.22 -10.72 0.93
N ASP A 134 -0.90 -10.04 2.03
CA ASP A 134 -1.23 -10.51 3.39
C ASP A 134 -2.76 -10.66 3.57
N THR A 135 -3.53 -9.67 3.10
CA THR A 135 -4.99 -9.72 3.13
C THR A 135 -5.52 -10.87 2.26
N MET A 136 -5.01 -11.04 1.04
CA MET A 136 -5.43 -12.12 0.16
C MET A 136 -5.04 -13.49 0.71
N ASN A 137 -3.89 -13.61 1.38
CA ASN A 137 -3.45 -14.86 1.99
C ASN A 137 -4.32 -15.25 3.20
N GLY A 138 -4.82 -14.26 3.96
CA GLY A 138 -5.80 -14.48 5.01
C GLY A 138 -7.14 -15.04 4.48
N LEU A 139 -7.59 -14.57 3.31
CA LEU A 139 -8.85 -14.99 2.69
C LEU A 139 -8.71 -16.29 1.87
N HIS A 140 -7.61 -16.43 1.14
CA HIS A 140 -7.37 -17.43 0.09
C HIS A 140 -5.92 -17.94 0.12
N PRO A 141 -5.48 -18.61 1.20
CA PRO A 141 -4.11 -19.10 1.32
C PRO A 141 -3.73 -20.11 0.22
N GLU A 142 -4.71 -20.76 -0.40
CA GLU A 142 -4.51 -21.66 -1.53
C GLU A 142 -3.89 -20.99 -2.76
N LEU A 143 -4.16 -19.70 -3.01
CA LEU A 143 -3.66 -18.99 -4.19
C LEU A 143 -2.14 -18.76 -4.14
N PHE A 144 -1.56 -18.76 -2.94
CA PHE A 144 -0.14 -18.49 -2.73
C PHE A 144 0.74 -19.74 -2.83
N LYS A 145 0.14 -20.93 -2.96
CA LYS A 145 0.89 -22.17 -3.19
C LYS A 145 1.66 -22.13 -4.50
N ASP A 146 1.07 -21.51 -5.52
CA ASP A 146 1.66 -21.34 -6.85
C ASP A 146 2.50 -20.06 -6.95
N HIS A 147 2.35 -19.12 -6.00
CA HIS A 147 3.04 -17.82 -5.96
C HIS A 147 3.74 -17.52 -4.62
N PRO A 148 4.63 -18.40 -4.12
CA PRO A 148 5.25 -18.24 -2.81
C PRO A 148 6.17 -17.02 -2.70
N GLU A 149 6.67 -16.49 -3.82
CA GLU A 149 7.54 -15.31 -3.84
C GLU A 149 6.82 -14.04 -3.37
N LEU A 150 5.50 -13.96 -3.56
CA LEU A 150 4.69 -12.83 -3.08
C LEU A 150 4.63 -12.79 -1.55
N LEU A 151 4.57 -13.97 -0.89
CA LEU A 151 4.63 -14.05 0.56
C LEU A 151 6.03 -13.72 1.08
N LYS A 152 7.09 -14.20 0.42
CA LYS A 152 8.47 -13.83 0.79
C LYS A 152 8.71 -12.33 0.68
N HIS A 153 8.18 -11.69 -0.37
CA HIS A 153 8.19 -10.24 -0.50
C HIS A 153 7.48 -9.56 0.68
N SER A 154 6.27 -10.03 1.00
CA SER A 154 5.47 -9.48 2.10
C SER A 154 6.18 -9.62 3.45
N GLU A 155 6.73 -10.80 3.75
CA GLU A 155 7.55 -11.06 4.94
C GLU A 155 8.75 -10.11 5.02
N LYS A 156 9.42 -9.87 3.88
CA LYS A 156 10.54 -8.93 3.83
C LYS A 156 10.10 -7.51 4.17
N VAL A 157 9.01 -7.01 3.61
CA VAL A 157 8.47 -5.68 3.95
C VAL A 157 8.06 -5.63 5.42
N HIS A 158 7.35 -6.64 5.92
CA HIS A 158 6.91 -6.72 7.31
C HIS A 158 8.06 -6.91 8.30
N SER A 159 9.25 -7.34 7.87
CA SER A 159 10.45 -7.44 8.71
C SER A 159 11.15 -6.10 8.95
N LEU A 160 10.75 -5.03 8.23
CA LEU A 160 11.37 -3.71 8.38
C LEU A 160 11.28 -3.22 9.83
N PRO A 161 12.38 -2.79 10.46
CA PRO A 161 12.41 -2.42 11.87
C PRO A 161 11.43 -1.28 12.21
N GLN A 162 11.20 -0.37 11.26
CA GLN A 162 10.29 0.77 11.38
C GLN A 162 8.82 0.35 11.52
N LEU A 163 8.46 -0.85 11.05
CA LEU A 163 7.08 -1.33 11.11
C LEU A 163 6.79 -2.14 12.38
N GLN A 164 7.81 -2.61 13.10
CA GLN A 164 7.62 -3.62 14.15
C GLN A 164 6.69 -3.16 15.27
N ASP A 165 6.83 -1.91 15.72
CA ASP A 165 5.99 -1.39 16.80
C ASP A 165 4.52 -1.27 16.35
N TYR A 166 4.28 -0.84 15.11
CA TYR A 166 2.94 -0.81 14.54
C TYR A 166 2.37 -2.22 14.35
N LEU A 167 3.10 -3.13 13.72
CA LEU A 167 2.63 -4.50 13.46
C LEU A 167 2.32 -5.27 14.75
N LYS A 168 3.06 -5.03 15.84
CA LYS A 168 2.78 -5.61 17.16
C LYS A 168 1.55 -5.01 17.84
N SER A 169 1.27 -3.73 17.61
CA SER A 169 0.21 -2.98 18.31
C SER A 169 -1.07 -2.79 17.48
N ARG A 170 -1.04 -3.05 16.17
CA ARG A 170 -2.20 -2.85 15.28
C ARG A 170 -3.38 -3.71 15.74
N PRO A 171 -4.61 -3.19 15.74
CA PRO A 171 -5.78 -3.97 16.10
C PRO A 171 -5.91 -5.23 15.26
N LYS A 172 -6.29 -6.35 15.88
CA LYS A 172 -6.68 -7.56 15.15
C LYS A 172 -8.06 -7.34 14.57
N THR A 173 -8.15 -7.15 13.26
CA THR A 173 -9.40 -7.09 12.52
C THR A 173 -9.76 -8.46 11.96
N GLN A 174 -11.05 -8.74 11.85
CA GLN A 174 -11.51 -9.90 11.08
C GLN A 174 -11.34 -9.57 9.60
N ASN A 175 -10.20 -9.95 9.03
CA ASN A 175 -10.07 -10.17 7.60
C ASN A 175 -9.98 -11.68 7.39
#